data_AF-A0A2S2NV33-F1
#
_entry.id   AF-A0A2S2NV33-F1
#
_cell.length_a   1.000
_cell.length_b   1.000
_cell.length_c   1.000
_cell.angle_alpha   90.00
_cell.angle_beta   90.00
_cell.angle_gamma   90.00
#
_symmetry.space_group_name_H-M   'P 1'
#
loop_
_entity.id
_entity.type
_entity.pdbx_description
1 polymer ?
#
loop_
_entity_poly.entity_id
_entity_poly.type
_entity_poly.pdbx_seq_one_letter_code
_entity_poly.pdbx_strand_id
1 'polypeptide(L)'
;MNSSRPLFDMPTCTGLHSVSLQTPAYLSSNSPRKRKLRKKLSEEVNLKKRLEKTVIELKKQLEETKTENNCLKLCEMYLPPTMYMLVKNYLTNKYKSPNGQRYINEITQFAYTIYHLGPKVYNFLQSHFNLPHLHTLKKISVQNIDKNVQDKIQNDHKYSKI
;
A
#
# COMPACT_ATOMS: atom_id res chain seq x y z
N MET A 1 28.75 -51.00 -1.65
CA MET A 1 28.68 -51.17 -3.11
C MET A 1 29.01 -49.84 -3.76
N ASN A 2 30.27 -49.70 -4.19
CA ASN A 2 30.80 -48.52 -4.88
C ASN A 2 30.47 -48.59 -6.38
N SER A 3 30.11 -47.46 -7.00
CA SER A 3 30.35 -47.25 -8.42
C SER A 3 30.56 -45.76 -8.70
N SER A 4 31.82 -45.34 -8.55
CA SER A 4 32.37 -44.15 -9.20
C SER A 4 32.58 -44.49 -10.67
N ARG A 5 31.96 -43.74 -11.60
CA ARG A 5 32.28 -43.82 -13.03
C ARG A 5 33.05 -42.56 -13.43
N PRO A 6 34.28 -42.67 -13.98
CA PRO A 6 34.92 -41.56 -14.66
C PRO A 6 34.30 -41.40 -16.05
N LEU A 7 33.86 -40.19 -16.37
CA LEU A 7 33.20 -39.83 -17.63
C LEU A 7 34.23 -39.26 -18.63
N PHE A 8 35.27 -40.03 -18.93
CA PHE A 8 36.19 -39.72 -20.03
C PHE A 8 36.57 -41.00 -20.76
N ASP A 9 35.83 -41.28 -21.83
CA ASP A 9 36.20 -42.27 -22.83
C ASP A 9 37.42 -41.75 -23.61
N MET A 10 38.46 -42.59 -23.70
CA MET A 10 39.62 -42.40 -24.54
C MET A 10 39.26 -42.77 -25.99
N PRO A 11 39.50 -41.93 -27.01
CA PRO A 11 39.24 -42.32 -28.38
C PRO A 11 40.49 -42.92 -29.02
N THR A 12 40.36 -44.15 -29.51
CA THR A 12 41.35 -44.79 -30.39
C THR A 12 40.72 -45.09 -31.75
N CYS A 13 41.49 -44.80 -32.80
CA CYS A 13 41.47 -45.31 -34.18
C CYS A 13 40.63 -44.60 -35.27
N THR A 14 41.38 -43.85 -36.09
CA THR A 14 41.46 -43.96 -37.56
C THR A 14 40.20 -43.73 -38.41
N GLY A 15 40.01 -42.48 -38.78
CA GLY A 15 39.32 -42.06 -40.00
C GLY A 15 39.97 -40.77 -40.47
N LEU A 16 40.41 -40.71 -41.73
CA LEU A 16 41.08 -39.58 -42.41
C LEU A 16 40.80 -38.23 -41.73
N HIS A 17 41.72 -37.83 -40.85
CA HIS A 17 41.65 -36.53 -40.21
C HIS A 17 41.89 -35.49 -41.29
N SER A 18 40.84 -34.80 -41.76
CA SER A 18 41.05 -33.44 -42.24
C SER A 18 41.63 -32.71 -41.03
N VAL A 19 42.95 -32.50 -41.03
CA VAL A 19 43.64 -31.83 -39.95
C VAL A 19 43.10 -30.40 -39.97
N SER A 20 42.03 -30.16 -39.23
CA SER A 20 41.63 -28.80 -38.92
C SER A 20 42.80 -28.28 -38.11
N LEU A 21 43.67 -27.50 -38.76
CA LEU A 21 44.68 -26.66 -38.13
C LEU A 21 43.95 -25.56 -37.36
N GLN A 22 43.09 -25.95 -36.42
CA GLN A 22 42.34 -25.06 -35.60
C GLN A 22 43.34 -24.46 -34.62
N THR A 23 43.46 -23.13 -34.66
CA THR A 23 44.37 -22.41 -33.80
C THR A 23 44.05 -22.75 -32.34
N PRO A 24 45.02 -23.26 -31.56
CA PRO A 24 44.81 -23.57 -30.16
C PRO A 24 44.11 -22.42 -29.42
N ALA A 25 43.16 -22.76 -28.54
CA ALA A 25 42.30 -21.77 -27.89
C ALA A 25 43.11 -20.68 -27.16
N TYR A 26 44.27 -21.02 -26.59
CA TYR A 26 45.16 -20.10 -25.91
C TYR A 26 45.80 -19.04 -26.83
N LEU A 27 46.00 -19.35 -28.13
CA LEU A 27 46.54 -18.40 -29.12
C LEU A 27 45.47 -17.40 -29.59
N SER A 28 44.19 -17.80 -29.59
CA SER A 28 43.10 -16.94 -30.07
C SER A 28 42.27 -16.29 -28.96
N SER A 29 42.45 -16.68 -27.69
CA SER A 29 41.61 -16.29 -26.53
C SER A 29 41.70 -14.78 -26.22
N ASN A 30 42.87 -14.18 -26.41
CA ASN A 30 43.19 -12.80 -26.09
C ASN A 30 43.28 -11.87 -27.30
N SER A 31 42.70 -12.26 -28.44
CA SER A 31 42.63 -11.36 -29.59
C SER A 31 41.95 -10.03 -29.22
N PRO A 32 42.38 -8.88 -29.80
CA PRO A 32 41.84 -7.56 -29.49
C PRO A 32 40.31 -7.49 -29.61
N ARG A 33 39.76 -8.17 -30.63
CA ARG A 33 38.31 -8.31 -30.86
C ARG A 33 37.62 -8.99 -29.68
N LYS A 34 38.13 -10.14 -29.21
CA LYS A 34 37.53 -10.87 -28.07
C LYS A 34 37.65 -10.08 -26.77
N ARG A 35 38.75 -9.36 -26.54
CA ARG A 35 38.91 -8.47 -25.38
C ARG A 35 37.85 -7.36 -25.37
N LYS A 36 37.61 -6.71 -26.51
CA LYS A 36 36.57 -5.68 -26.67
C LYS A 36 35.16 -6.24 -26.40
N LEU A 37 34.87 -7.45 -26.91
CA LEU A 37 33.58 -8.12 -26.69
C LEU A 37 33.37 -8.49 -25.21
N ARG A 38 34.39 -9.07 -24.54
CA ARG A 38 34.31 -9.38 -23.11
C ARG A 38 34.09 -8.13 -22.26
N LYS A 39 34.76 -7.02 -22.59
CA LYS A 39 34.56 -5.73 -21.92
C LYS A 39 33.10 -5.26 -22.06
N LYS A 40 32.57 -5.22 -23.28
CA LYS A 40 31.17 -4.87 -23.52
C LYS A 40 30.21 -5.78 -22.77
N LEU A 41 30.42 -7.10 -22.84
CA LEU A 41 29.58 -8.07 -22.12
C LEU A 41 29.61 -7.81 -20.61
N SER A 42 30.78 -7.52 -20.04
CA SER A 42 30.88 -7.19 -18.62
C SER A 42 30.18 -5.89 -18.25
N GLU A 43 30.23 -4.87 -19.11
CA GLU A 43 29.52 -3.60 -18.94
C GLU A 43 28.01 -3.81 -18.96
N GLU A 44 27.49 -4.55 -19.95
CA GLU A 44 26.07 -4.88 -20.06
C GLU A 44 25.57 -5.72 -18.89
N VAL A 45 26.33 -6.73 -18.47
CA VAL A 45 25.98 -7.55 -17.30
C VAL A 45 25.94 -6.71 -16.02
N ASN A 46 26.87 -5.78 -15.86
CA ASN A 46 26.89 -4.87 -14.72
C ASN A 46 25.72 -3.87 -14.76
N LEU A 47 25.39 -3.35 -15.94
CA LEU A 47 24.23 -2.47 -16.13
C LEU A 47 22.93 -3.20 -15.81
N LYS A 48 22.76 -4.42 -16.33
CA LYS A 48 21.59 -5.27 -16.03
C LYS A 48 21.43 -5.51 -14.54
N LYS A 49 22.52 -5.87 -13.84
CA LYS A 49 22.51 -6.04 -12.37
C LYS A 49 22.12 -4.76 -11.63
N ARG A 50 22.56 -3.59 -12.09
CA ARG A 50 22.18 -2.29 -11.49
C ARG A 50 20.68 -2.02 -11.69
N LEU A 51 20.19 -2.20 -12.91
CA LEU A 51 18.77 -2.01 -13.24
C LEU A 51 17.88 -2.97 -12.45
N GLU A 52 18.25 -4.25 -12.34
CA GLU A 52 17.52 -5.23 -11.53
C GLU A 52 17.43 -4.80 -10.06
N LYS A 53 18.53 -4.31 -9.48
CA LYS A 53 18.53 -3.75 -8.12
C LYS A 53 17.60 -2.55 -7.99
N THR A 54 17.65 -1.61 -8.94
CA THR A 54 16.76 -0.44 -8.94
C THR A 54 15.30 -0.84 -9.05
N VAL A 55 14.96 -1.82 -9.90
CA VAL A 55 13.59 -2.32 -10.03
C VAL A 55 13.11 -2.96 -8.73
N ILE A 56 13.95 -3.76 -8.05
CA ILE A 56 13.61 -4.37 -6.77
C ILE A 56 13.35 -3.31 -5.70
N GLU A 57 14.24 -2.30 -5.62
CA GLU A 57 14.10 -1.21 -4.66
C GLU A 57 12.84 -0.37 -4.91
N LEU A 58 12.57 0.00 -6.16
CA LEU A 58 11.35 0.74 -6.52
C LEU A 58 10.09 -0.07 -6.22
N LYS A 59 10.09 -1.38 -6.46
CA LYS A 59 8.98 -2.25 -6.08
C LYS A 59 8.75 -2.23 -4.57
N LYS A 60 9.83 -2.29 -3.77
CA LYS A 60 9.74 -2.22 -2.32
C LYS A 60 9.14 -0.88 -1.86
N GLN A 61 9.63 0.24 -2.38
CA GLN A 61 9.09 1.57 -2.08
C GLN A 61 7.62 1.72 -2.50
N LEU A 62 7.23 1.11 -3.62
CA LEU A 62 5.84 1.10 -4.06
C LEU A 62 4.92 0.34 -3.09
N GLU A 63 5.36 -0.80 -2.56
CA GLU A 63 4.58 -1.54 -1.56
C GLU A 63 4.49 -0.79 -0.23
N GLU A 64 5.56 -0.11 0.20
CA GLU A 64 5.54 0.73 1.41
C GLU A 64 4.59 1.95 1.26
N THR A 65 4.52 2.53 0.06
CA THR A 65 3.63 3.67 -0.23
C THR A 65 2.17 3.30 -0.43
N LYS A 66 1.85 2.04 -0.75
CA LYS A 66 0.46 1.53 -0.91
C LYS A 66 -0.28 1.29 0.41
N THR A 67 0.22 1.81 1.53
CA THR A 67 -0.40 1.65 2.83
C THR A 67 -1.58 2.60 3.03
N GLU A 68 -2.62 2.15 3.75
CA GLU A 68 -3.80 2.99 4.06
C GLU A 68 -3.42 4.28 4.81
N ASN A 69 -2.38 4.22 5.65
CA ASN A 69 -1.84 5.39 6.33
C ASN A 69 -1.25 6.41 5.36
N ASN A 70 -0.57 5.98 4.30
CA ASN A 70 -0.04 6.90 3.30
C ASN A 70 -1.17 7.53 2.48
N CYS A 71 -2.20 6.74 2.14
CA CYS A 71 -3.42 7.25 1.52
C CYS A 71 -4.08 8.34 2.38
N LEU A 72 -4.23 8.12 3.69
CA LEU A 72 -4.76 9.12 4.61
C LEU A 72 -3.93 10.41 4.65
N LYS A 73 -2.59 10.30 4.68
CA LYS A 73 -1.70 11.47 4.62
C LYS A 73 -1.86 12.27 3.33
N LEU A 74 -1.95 11.59 2.19
CA LEU A 74 -2.19 12.24 0.91
C LEU A 74 -3.57 12.93 0.89
N CYS A 75 -4.59 12.25 1.38
CA CYS A 75 -5.92 12.84 1.54
C CYS A 75 -5.89 14.09 2.44
N GLU A 76 -5.13 14.07 3.53
CA GLU A 76 -4.99 15.23 4.43
C GLU A 76 -4.31 16.42 3.76
N MET A 77 -3.32 16.17 2.89
CA MET A 77 -2.58 17.23 2.20
C MET A 77 -3.38 17.89 1.06
N TYR A 78 -4.19 17.12 0.34
CA TYR A 78 -4.80 17.56 -0.92
C TYR A 78 -6.32 17.75 -0.87
N LEU A 79 -7.03 17.14 0.09
CA LEU A 79 -8.48 17.30 0.20
C LEU A 79 -8.86 18.42 1.17
N PRO A 80 -9.98 19.10 0.92
CA PRO A 80 -10.60 19.96 1.91
C PRO A 80 -10.90 19.20 3.21
N PRO A 81 -10.87 19.85 4.39
CA PRO A 81 -11.05 19.19 5.69
C PRO A 81 -12.31 18.32 5.79
N THR A 82 -13.42 18.79 5.22
CA THR A 82 -14.69 18.04 5.21
C THR A 82 -14.59 16.73 4.43
N MET A 83 -13.91 16.74 3.28
CA MET A 83 -13.72 15.55 2.44
C MET A 83 -12.73 14.59 3.08
N TYR A 84 -11.63 15.11 3.64
CA TYR A 84 -10.69 14.31 4.42
C TYR A 84 -11.38 13.60 5.58
N MET A 85 -12.23 14.32 6.33
CA MET A 85 -13.00 13.75 7.43
C MET A 85 -13.89 12.57 6.98
N LEU A 86 -14.57 12.70 5.84
CA LEU A 86 -15.40 11.63 5.27
C LEU A 86 -14.57 10.41 4.85
N VAL A 87 -13.45 10.63 4.15
CA VAL A 87 -12.54 9.55 3.74
C VAL A 87 -11.95 8.84 4.96
N LYS A 88 -11.54 9.60 5.98
CA LYS A 88 -11.02 9.07 7.24
C LYS A 88 -12.06 8.20 7.96
N ASN A 89 -13.31 8.66 8.02
CA ASN A 89 -14.41 7.87 8.59
C ASN A 89 -14.66 6.58 7.81
N TYR A 90 -14.69 6.67 6.48
CA TYR A 90 -14.89 5.52 5.61
C TYR A 90 -13.78 4.47 5.82
N LEU A 91 -12.50 4.87 5.73
CA LEU A 91 -11.37 3.96 5.90
C LEU A 91 -11.34 3.33 7.30
N THR A 92 -11.59 4.12 8.35
CA THR A 92 -11.61 3.63 9.74
C THR A 92 -12.69 2.58 10.00
N ASN A 93 -13.79 2.62 9.24
CA ASN A 93 -14.95 1.75 9.42
C ASN A 93 -15.10 0.71 8.30
N LYS A 94 -14.24 0.72 7.28
CA LYS A 94 -14.30 -0.14 6.08
C LYS A 94 -14.36 -1.63 6.40
N TYR A 95 -13.57 -2.09 7.37
CA TYR A 95 -13.48 -3.51 7.76
C TYR A 95 -14.27 -3.84 9.03
N LYS A 96 -15.05 -2.88 9.55
CA LYS A 96 -15.82 -3.08 10.78
C LYS A 96 -17.24 -3.51 10.46
N SER A 97 -17.78 -4.40 11.28
CA SER A 97 -19.20 -4.73 11.24
C SER A 97 -20.06 -3.51 11.61
N PRO A 98 -21.32 -3.41 11.16
CA PRO A 98 -22.19 -2.27 11.43
C PRO A 98 -22.29 -1.89 12.91
N ASN A 99 -22.28 -2.88 13.80
CA ASN A 99 -22.35 -2.66 15.26
C ASN A 99 -21.00 -2.27 15.89
N GLY A 100 -19.88 -2.51 15.20
CA GLY A 100 -18.54 -2.16 15.64
C GLY A 100 -18.04 -0.80 15.13
N GLN A 101 -18.82 -0.13 14.28
CA GLN A 101 -18.45 1.17 13.72
C GLN A 101 -18.46 2.24 14.81
N ARG A 102 -17.39 3.04 14.84
CA ARG A 102 -17.27 4.18 15.75
C ARG A 102 -17.21 5.45 14.93
N TYR A 103 -18.03 6.40 15.32
CA TYR A 103 -18.16 7.69 14.63
C TYR A 103 -17.51 8.76 15.47
N ILE A 104 -16.76 9.62 14.79
CA ILE A 104 -16.19 10.82 15.40
C ILE A 104 -17.32 11.86 15.54
N ASN A 105 -17.18 12.79 16.48
CA ASN A 105 -18.23 13.76 16.80
C ASN A 105 -18.57 14.64 15.59
N GLU A 106 -17.58 15.02 14.79
CA GLU A 106 -17.74 15.88 13.62
C GLU A 106 -18.57 15.19 12.53
N ILE A 107 -18.34 13.89 12.30
CA ILE A 107 -19.16 13.07 11.39
C ILE A 107 -20.59 12.97 11.89
N THR A 108 -20.77 12.85 13.21
CA THR A 108 -22.09 12.77 13.82
C THR A 108 -22.86 14.08 13.65
N GLN A 109 -22.20 15.23 13.85
CA GLN A 109 -22.79 16.55 13.62
C GLN A 109 -23.11 16.78 12.14
N PHE A 110 -22.21 16.39 11.25
CA PHE A 110 -22.43 16.44 9.80
C PHE A 110 -23.64 15.61 9.37
N ALA A 111 -23.73 14.37 9.86
CA ALA A 111 -24.87 13.48 9.64
C ALA A 111 -26.18 14.08 10.18
N TYR A 112 -26.14 14.71 11.36
CA TYR A 112 -27.26 15.43 11.94
C TYR A 112 -27.75 16.56 11.04
N THR A 113 -26.82 17.34 10.49
CA THR A 113 -27.11 18.47 9.61
C THR A 113 -27.80 17.98 8.34
N ILE A 114 -27.26 16.95 7.69
CA ILE A 114 -27.85 16.34 6.49
C ILE A 114 -29.26 15.79 6.77
N TYR A 115 -29.44 15.12 7.91
CA TYR A 115 -30.75 14.58 8.27
C TYR A 115 -31.82 15.69 8.36
N HIS A 116 -31.47 16.84 8.94
CA HIS A 116 -32.37 18.00 9.02
C HIS A 116 -32.58 18.69 7.67
N LEU A 117 -31.59 18.68 6.79
CA LEU A 117 -31.73 19.16 5.41
C LEU A 117 -32.69 18.28 4.60
N GLY A 118 -32.67 16.98 4.82
CA GLY A 118 -33.65 16.07 4.23
C GLY A 118 -33.37 14.60 4.52
N PRO A 119 -34.36 13.83 5.03
CA PRO A 119 -34.17 12.42 5.36
C PRO A 119 -33.93 11.54 4.12
N LYS A 120 -34.47 11.91 2.96
CA LYS A 120 -34.21 11.19 1.70
C LYS A 120 -32.76 11.33 1.26
N VAL A 121 -32.20 12.54 1.36
CA VAL A 121 -30.80 12.84 1.03
C VAL A 121 -29.88 12.11 2.00
N TYR A 122 -30.25 12.10 3.29
CA TYR A 122 -29.52 11.37 4.30
C TYR A 122 -29.42 9.87 4.00
N ASN A 123 -30.54 9.20 3.72
CA ASN A 123 -30.54 7.76 3.41
C ASN A 123 -29.69 7.45 2.17
N PHE A 124 -29.69 8.34 1.17
CA PHE A 124 -28.81 8.21 0.00
C PHE A 124 -27.33 8.34 0.36
N LEU A 125 -26.96 9.37 1.13
CA LEU A 125 -25.56 9.60 1.51
C LEU A 125 -25.04 8.58 2.52
N GLN A 126 -25.92 8.02 3.34
CA GLN A 126 -25.57 7.06 4.37
C GLN A 126 -24.88 5.81 3.81
N SER A 127 -25.38 5.26 2.69
CA SER A 127 -24.80 4.09 2.04
C SER A 127 -23.42 4.34 1.46
N HIS A 128 -23.11 5.58 1.08
CA HIS A 128 -21.85 5.93 0.41
C HIS A 128 -20.74 6.36 1.38
N PHE A 129 -21.08 7.00 2.50
CA PHE A 129 -20.10 7.59 3.41
C PHE A 129 -19.94 6.87 4.75
N ASN A 130 -20.58 5.69 4.92
CA ASN A 130 -20.68 5.00 6.21
C ASN A 130 -21.12 5.98 7.30
N LEU A 131 -22.25 6.67 7.10
CA LEU A 131 -22.78 7.58 8.12
C LEU A 131 -23.45 6.77 9.25
N PRO A 132 -23.58 7.35 10.47
CA PRO A 132 -24.29 6.72 11.57
C PRO A 132 -25.66 6.19 11.18
N HIS A 133 -26.20 5.20 11.88
CA HIS A 133 -27.61 4.85 11.70
C HIS A 133 -28.51 5.91 12.33
N LEU A 134 -29.75 6.07 11.84
CA LEU A 134 -30.72 7.01 12.42
C LEU A 134 -30.94 6.74 13.92
N HIS A 135 -30.94 5.47 14.31
CA HIS A 135 -31.02 5.08 15.72
C HIS A 135 -29.82 5.58 16.53
N THR A 136 -28.62 5.49 15.96
CA THR A 136 -27.38 6.02 16.56
C THR A 136 -27.44 7.54 16.71
N LEU A 137 -27.92 8.25 15.70
CA LEU A 137 -28.13 9.71 15.77
C LEU A 137 -29.08 10.06 16.92
N LYS A 138 -30.28 9.46 16.94
CA LYS A 138 -31.29 9.71 17.98
C LYS A 138 -30.74 9.48 19.38
N LYS A 139 -30.00 8.39 19.61
CA LYS A 139 -29.37 8.09 20.89
C LYS A 139 -28.40 9.19 21.32
N ILE A 140 -27.58 9.70 20.41
CA ILE A 140 -26.60 10.74 20.70
C ILE A 140 -27.29 12.08 20.99
N SER A 141 -28.36 12.43 20.28
CA SER A 141 -29.13 13.64 20.59
C SER A 141 -29.77 13.61 21.97
N VAL A 142 -30.36 12.48 22.38
CA VAL A 142 -30.91 12.32 23.73
C VAL A 142 -29.82 12.56 24.77
N GLN A 143 -28.66 11.94 24.61
CA GLN A 143 -27.51 12.14 25.52
C GLN A 143 -27.00 13.58 25.57
N ASN A 144 -27.01 14.31 24.45
CA ASN A 144 -26.57 15.70 24.42
C ASN A 144 -27.59 16.66 25.04
N ILE A 145 -28.89 16.36 24.91
CA ILE A 145 -29.95 17.11 25.59
C ILE A 145 -29.82 16.90 27.10
N ASP A 146 -29.65 15.67 27.56
CA ASP A 146 -29.52 15.34 28.98
C ASP A 146 -28.32 16.06 29.62
N LYS A 147 -27.17 16.11 28.93
CA LYS A 147 -26.00 16.88 29.37
C LYS A 147 -26.26 18.38 29.43
N ASN A 148 -26.88 18.95 28.40
CA ASN A 148 -27.19 20.38 28.37
C ASN A 148 -28.15 20.79 29.49
N VAL A 149 -29.12 19.92 29.81
CA VAL A 149 -30.03 20.09 30.94
C VAL A 149 -29.28 20.01 32.27
N GLN A 150 -28.38 19.03 32.45
CA GLN A 150 -27.54 18.92 33.65
C GLN A 150 -26.62 20.14 33.85
N ASP A 151 -26.00 20.63 32.78
CA ASP A 151 -25.12 21.81 32.84
C ASP A 151 -25.91 23.07 33.23
N LYS A 152 -27.12 23.25 32.70
CA LYS A 152 -28.02 24.35 33.11
C LYS A 152 -28.39 24.26 34.59
N ILE A 153 -28.82 23.09 35.06
CA ILE A 153 -29.18 22.85 36.47
C ILE A 153 -27.98 23.10 37.41
N GLN A 154 -26.78 22.66 37.04
CA GLN A 154 -25.57 22.93 37.85
C GLN A 154 -25.20 24.41 37.89
N ASN A 155 -25.35 25.13 36.78
CA ASN A 155 -25.11 26.57 36.74
C ASN A 155 -26.14 27.31 37.61
N ASP A 156 -27.42 26.93 37.59
CA ASP A 156 -28.45 27.54 38.43
C ASP A 156 -28.17 27.34 39.93
N HIS A 157 -27.73 26.14 40.33
CA HIS A 157 -27.33 25.88 41.73
C HIS A 157 -26.08 26.63 42.18
N LYS A 158 -25.18 26.99 41.26
CA LYS A 158 -23.95 27.73 41.56
C LYS A 158 -24.24 29.20 41.91
N TYR A 159 -25.28 29.79 41.31
CA TYR A 159 -25.71 31.16 41.61
C TYR A 159 -26.71 31.26 42.76
N SER A 160 -27.33 30.15 43.18
CA SER A 160 -28.26 30.12 44.33
C SER A 160 -27.55 30.02 45.70
N LYS A 161 -26.21 29.99 45.74
CA LYS A 161 -25.39 29.91 46.98
C LYS A 161 -24.62 31.20 47.31
N ILE A 162 -24.96 32.31 46.68
CA ILE A 162 -24.52 33.67 47.03
C ILE A 162 -25.71 34.38 47.67
#